data_AF-A0A962YQ55-F1
#
_entry.id   AF-A0A962YQ55-F1
#
_cell.length_a   1.000
_cell.length_b   1.000
_cell.length_c   1.000
_cell.angle_alpha   90.00
_cell.angle_beta   90.00
_cell.angle_gamma   90.00
#
_symmetry.space_group_name_H-M   'P 1'
#
loop_
_entity.id
_entity.type
_entity.pdbx_description
1 polymer ?
#
loop_
_entity_poly.entity_id
_entity_poly.type
_entity_poly.pdbx_seq_one_letter_code
_entity_poly.pdbx_strand_id
1 'polypeptide(L)'
;MWNLRELPQRLVVLGGGPIGSELTQTFARLGAQVTQVEMAPRILIREDPEVSALVTQRFQQEGIQVLVNHKAQQFRIEKGEKMLIADHQGQAVRIPFDAVLVAVGRVANTRGYGLEALGIPAARTIETNAYLQTLYPNIYAAGDVAGPYQFTHTAAH
;
A
#
# COMPACT_ATOMS: atom_id res chain seq x y z
N MET A 1 -4.74 -12.21 1.89
CA MET A 1 -6.10 -11.84 1.43
C MET A 1 -6.79 -13.02 0.75
N TRP A 2 -6.23 -13.58 -0.31
CA TRP A 2 -6.88 -14.64 -1.11
C TRP A 2 -7.18 -15.97 -0.39
N ASN A 3 -6.59 -16.18 0.79
CA ASN A 3 -6.86 -17.35 1.65
C ASN A 3 -7.83 -17.04 2.81
N LEU A 4 -8.34 -15.81 2.90
CA LEU A 4 -9.25 -15.40 3.96
C LEU A 4 -10.59 -16.13 3.77
N ARG A 5 -11.02 -16.89 4.78
CA ARG A 5 -12.27 -17.66 4.74
C ARG A 5 -13.43 -17.00 5.49
N GLU A 6 -13.10 -16.12 6.43
CA GLU A 6 -14.05 -15.42 7.28
C GLU A 6 -13.79 -13.92 7.20
N LEU A 7 -14.87 -13.14 7.15
CA LEU A 7 -14.79 -11.69 7.14
C LEU A 7 -14.39 -11.19 8.55
N PRO A 8 -13.28 -10.45 8.72
CA PRO A 8 -12.97 -9.84 10.00
C PRO A 8 -14.03 -8.79 10.34
N GLN A 9 -14.50 -8.79 11.59
CA GLN A 9 -15.47 -7.79 12.04
C GLN A 9 -14.85 -6.39 11.98
N ARG A 10 -13.59 -6.25 12.42
CA ARG A 10 -12.82 -5.00 12.36
C ARG A 10 -11.55 -5.18 11.55
N LEU A 11 -11.45 -4.42 10.46
CA LEU A 11 -10.31 -4.43 9.56
C LEU A 11 -9.60 -3.08 9.59
N VAL A 12 -8.31 -3.08 9.89
CA VAL A 12 -7.46 -1.93 9.62
C VAL A 12 -6.83 -2.09 8.24
N VAL A 13 -6.92 -1.07 7.41
CA VAL A 13 -6.17 -0.98 6.14
C VAL A 13 -5.08 0.08 6.30
N LEU A 14 -3.82 -0.34 6.29
CA LEU A 14 -2.67 0.57 6.29
C LEU A 14 -2.31 0.94 4.86
N GLY A 15 -2.43 2.23 4.53
CA GLY A 15 -2.11 2.78 3.22
C GLY A 15 -3.33 3.33 2.49
N GLY A 16 -3.17 4.54 1.98
CA GLY A 16 -4.12 5.34 1.22
C GLY A 16 -3.88 5.31 -0.29
N GLY A 17 -2.97 4.47 -0.79
CA GLY A 17 -2.79 4.28 -2.23
C GLY A 17 -3.98 3.57 -2.89
N PRO A 18 -4.00 3.44 -4.24
CA PRO A 18 -5.12 2.84 -4.98
C PRO A 18 -5.55 1.47 -4.44
N ILE A 19 -4.59 0.56 -4.24
CA ILE A 19 -4.85 -0.78 -3.68
C ILE A 19 -5.49 -0.70 -2.28
N GLY A 20 -4.98 0.19 -1.42
CA GLY A 20 -5.52 0.37 -0.07
C GLY A 20 -6.95 0.87 -0.09
N SER A 21 -7.26 1.84 -0.95
CA SER A 21 -8.59 2.42 -1.10
C SER A 21 -9.59 1.43 -1.73
N GLU A 22 -9.21 0.70 -2.78
CA GLU A 22 -10.04 -0.33 -3.39
C GLU A 22 -10.44 -1.42 -2.39
N LEU A 23 -9.46 -1.91 -1.62
CA LEU A 23 -9.70 -2.97 -0.64
C LEU A 23 -10.47 -2.44 0.58
N THR A 24 -10.24 -1.20 0.99
CA THR A 24 -11.03 -0.52 2.02
C THR A 24 -12.52 -0.54 1.67
N GLN A 25 -12.89 -0.08 0.48
CA GLN A 25 -14.29 -0.07 0.05
C GLN A 25 -14.85 -1.48 -0.13
N THR A 26 -14.05 -2.39 -0.68
CA THR A 26 -14.47 -3.78 -0.89
C THR A 26 -14.87 -4.44 0.43
N PHE A 27 -14.01 -4.36 1.44
CA PHE A 27 -14.29 -4.97 2.75
C PHE A 27 -15.42 -4.28 3.50
N ALA A 28 -15.54 -2.95 3.39
CA ALA A 28 -16.66 -2.21 3.97
C ALA A 28 -18.00 -2.66 3.37
N ARG A 29 -18.07 -2.80 2.04
CA ARG A 29 -19.27 -3.28 1.34
C ARG A 29 -19.59 -4.75 1.59
N LEU A 30 -18.59 -5.56 1.95
CA LEU A 30 -18.80 -6.93 2.43
C LEU A 30 -19.29 -6.99 3.88
N GLY A 31 -19.29 -5.87 4.61
CA GLY A 31 -19.84 -5.75 5.96
C GLY A 31 -18.82 -5.62 7.09
N ALA A 32 -17.52 -5.49 6.79
CA ALA A 32 -16.50 -5.25 7.82
C ALA A 32 -16.54 -3.79 8.29
N GLN A 33 -16.25 -3.56 9.58
CA GLN A 33 -15.93 -2.23 10.09
C GLN A 33 -14.49 -1.89 9.69
N VAL A 34 -14.34 -1.00 8.71
CA VAL A 34 -13.02 -0.66 8.15
C VAL A 34 -12.51 0.68 8.68
N THR A 35 -11.27 0.67 9.16
CA THR A 35 -10.49 1.87 9.46
C THR A 35 -9.29 1.93 8.51
N GLN A 36 -9.28 2.89 7.58
CA GLN A 36 -8.15 3.16 6.71
C GLN A 36 -7.22 4.18 7.36
N VAL A 37 -5.93 3.85 7.48
CA VAL A 37 -4.92 4.69 8.12
C VAL A 37 -3.86 5.07 7.08
N GLU A 38 -3.64 6.37 6.92
CA GLU A 38 -2.68 6.95 5.99
C GLU A 38 -1.82 8.02 6.68
N MET A 39 -0.51 7.98 6.43
CA MET A 39 0.46 8.92 6.99
C MET A 39 0.41 10.28 6.28
N ALA A 40 0.11 10.29 4.99
CA ALA A 40 -0.07 11.48 4.18
C ALA A 40 -1.32 12.27 4.59
N PRO A 41 -1.41 13.57 4.22
CA PRO A 41 -2.56 14.40 4.56
C PRO A 41 -3.87 14.02 3.84
N ARG A 42 -3.79 13.16 2.82
CA ARG A 42 -4.94 12.66 2.05
C ARG A 42 -4.66 11.28 1.48
N ILE A 43 -5.70 10.47 1.31
CA ILE A 43 -5.63 9.25 0.52
C ILE A 43 -5.47 9.59 -0.97
N LEU A 44 -5.02 8.64 -1.78
CA LEU A 44 -4.80 8.82 -3.22
C LEU A 44 -3.94 10.07 -3.50
N ILE A 45 -2.85 10.25 -2.75
CA ILE A 45 -1.99 11.45 -2.75
C ILE A 45 -1.41 11.79 -4.13
N ARG A 46 -1.37 10.83 -5.06
CA ARG A 46 -0.90 11.00 -6.44
C ARG A 46 -1.98 11.47 -7.41
N GLU A 47 -3.24 11.35 -7.02
CA GLU A 47 -4.39 11.85 -7.80
C GLU A 47 -4.69 13.30 -7.45
N ASP A 48 -5.56 13.96 -8.22
CA ASP A 48 -6.00 15.32 -7.91
C ASP A 48 -6.68 15.41 -6.53
N PRO A 49 -6.49 16.52 -5.80
CA PRO A 49 -7.11 16.71 -4.48
C PRO A 49 -8.63 16.56 -4.48
N GLU A 50 -9.30 16.97 -5.56
CA GLU A 50 -10.75 16.85 -5.71
C GLU A 50 -11.20 15.40 -5.78
N VAL A 51 -10.47 14.54 -6.51
CA VAL A 51 -10.74 13.09 -6.58
C VAL A 51 -10.58 12.46 -5.20
N SER A 52 -9.48 12.79 -4.51
CA SER A 52 -9.22 12.32 -3.15
C SER A 52 -10.33 12.72 -2.16
N ALA A 53 -10.81 13.96 -2.25
CA ALA A 53 -11.90 14.47 -1.43
C ALA A 53 -13.22 13.74 -1.71
N LEU A 54 -13.57 13.54 -2.98
CA LEU A 54 -14.77 12.81 -3.39
C LEU A 54 -14.75 11.36 -2.88
N VAL A 55 -13.62 10.66 -3.03
CA VAL A 55 -13.47 9.28 -2.54
C VAL A 55 -13.56 9.24 -1.01
N THR A 56 -12.92 10.18 -0.31
CA THR A 56 -12.98 10.27 1.15
C THR A 56 -14.41 10.51 1.64
N GLN A 57 -15.14 11.43 1.01
CA GLN A 57 -16.55 11.69 1.32
C GLN A 57 -17.41 10.44 1.10
N ARG A 58 -17.18 9.72 0.00
CA ARG A 58 -17.87 8.46 -0.28
C ARG A 58 -17.58 7.41 0.78
N PHE A 59 -16.33 7.27 1.21
CA PHE A 59 -15.94 6.33 2.26
C PHE A 59 -16.63 6.64 3.59
N GLN A 60 -16.67 7.92 3.98
CA GLN A 60 -17.35 8.35 5.20
C GLN A 60 -18.86 8.08 5.15
N GLN A 61 -19.51 8.31 4.00
CA GLN A 61 -20.93 7.96 3.79
C GLN A 61 -21.20 6.45 3.86
N GLU A 62 -20.21 5.63 3.51
CA GLU A 62 -20.26 4.17 3.62
C GLU A 62 -19.83 3.65 5.01
N GLY A 63 -19.57 4.55 5.98
CA GLY A 63 -19.23 4.19 7.37
C GLY A 63 -17.76 3.83 7.59
N ILE A 64 -16.89 4.03 6.60
CA ILE A 64 -15.44 3.81 6.72
C ILE A 64 -14.82 4.96 7.52
N GLN A 65 -13.98 4.61 8.50
CA GLN A 65 -13.16 5.58 9.20
C GLN A 65 -11.87 5.84 8.42
N VAL A 66 -11.66 7.08 7.96
CA VAL A 66 -10.46 7.48 7.22
C VAL A 66 -9.59 8.36 8.10
N LEU A 67 -8.44 7.84 8.52
CA LEU A 67 -7.48 8.48 9.42
C LEU A 67 -6.22 8.90 8.65
N VAL A 68 -6.23 10.15 8.16
CA VAL A 68 -5.08 10.78 7.47
C VAL A 68 -4.16 11.49 8.45
N ASN A 69 -2.90 11.75 8.08
CA ASN A 69 -1.87 12.24 9.00
C ASN A 69 -1.66 11.32 10.22
N HIS A 70 -1.89 10.01 10.06
CA HIS A 70 -1.69 9.02 11.10
C HIS A 70 -0.54 8.08 10.72
N LYS A 71 0.56 8.16 11.46
CA LYS A 71 1.73 7.30 11.24
C LYS A 71 1.63 6.05 12.09
N ALA A 72 1.35 4.90 11.47
CA ALA A 72 1.43 3.61 12.15
C ALA A 72 2.83 3.40 12.76
N GLN A 73 2.90 3.09 14.07
CA GLN A 73 4.16 2.89 14.79
C GLN A 73 4.40 1.42 15.12
N GLN A 74 3.39 0.73 15.66
CA GLN A 74 3.53 -0.65 16.14
C GLN A 74 2.18 -1.33 16.29
N PHE A 75 2.20 -2.66 16.25
CA PHE A 75 1.07 -3.51 16.61
C PHE A 75 1.32 -4.14 17.98
N ARG A 76 0.28 -4.19 18.82
CA ARG A 76 0.34 -4.77 20.16
C ARG A 76 -0.87 -5.66 20.40
N ILE A 77 -0.74 -6.54 21.39
CA ILE A 77 -1.89 -7.21 22.00
C ILE A 77 -2.02 -6.62 23.41
N GLU A 78 -3.13 -5.95 23.69
CA GLU A 78 -3.43 -5.34 24.98
C GLU A 78 -4.69 -6.00 25.55
N LYS A 79 -4.57 -6.64 26.74
CA LYS A 79 -5.69 -7.34 27.40
C LYS A 79 -6.42 -8.35 26.50
N GLY A 80 -5.70 -8.99 25.57
CA GLY A 80 -6.25 -9.97 24.63
C GLY A 80 -6.79 -9.39 23.32
N GLU A 81 -6.76 -8.07 23.13
CA GLU A 81 -7.22 -7.40 21.92
C GLU A 81 -6.03 -6.89 21.08
N LYS A 82 -6.09 -7.03 19.75
CA LYS A 82 -5.04 -6.49 18.86
C LYS A 82 -5.26 -4.99 18.65
N MET A 83 -4.19 -4.23 18.83
CA MET A 83 -4.18 -2.77 18.79
C MET A 83 -3.13 -2.27 17.82
N LEU A 84 -3.51 -1.39 16.91
CA LEU A 84 -2.59 -0.54 16.17
C LEU A 84 -2.34 0.71 17.00
N ILE A 85 -1.07 1.00 17.27
CA ILE A 85 -0.63 2.28 17.83
C ILE A 85 -0.15 3.15 16.68
N ALA A 86 -0.81 4.29 16.47
CA ALA A 86 -0.43 5.30 15.48
C ALA A 86 -0.07 6.62 16.17
N ASP A 87 0.83 7.39 15.57
CA ASP A 87 1.07 8.78 15.94
C ASP A 87 0.18 9.69 15.10
N HIS A 88 -0.51 10.61 15.77
CA HIS A 88 -1.17 11.73 15.13
C HIS A 88 -0.75 13.00 15.86
N GLN A 89 0.03 13.85 15.19
CA GLN A 89 0.49 15.12 15.76
C GLN A 89 1.24 14.96 17.10
N GLY A 90 2.07 13.92 17.23
CA GLY A 90 2.82 13.64 18.46
C GLY A 90 2.01 12.95 19.56
N GLN A 91 0.74 12.62 19.30
CA GLN A 91 -0.12 11.90 20.24
C GLN A 91 -0.34 10.46 19.78
N ALA A 92 -0.25 9.52 20.72
CA ALA A 92 -0.50 8.10 20.45
C ALA A 92 -2.01 7.82 20.38
N VAL A 93 -2.47 7.45 19.18
CA VAL A 93 -3.84 6.99 18.88
C VAL A 93 -3.86 5.46 18.89
N ARG A 94 -4.87 4.88 19.55
CA ARG A 94 -5.07 3.43 19.66
C ARG A 94 -6.26 3.00 18.82
N ILE A 95 -6.03 2.09 17.89
CA ILE A 95 -7.05 1.62 16.94
C ILE A 95 -7.17 0.10 17.10
N PRO A 96 -8.27 -0.42 17.69
CA PRO A 96 -8.46 -1.85 17.85
C PRO A 96 -8.84 -2.51 16.51
N PHE A 97 -8.41 -3.75 16.30
CA PHE A 97 -8.68 -4.49 15.07
C PHE A 97 -8.65 -6.00 15.26
N ASP A 98 -9.21 -6.75 14.31
CA ASP A 98 -9.14 -8.23 14.31
C ASP A 98 -8.15 -8.73 13.24
N ALA A 99 -8.14 -8.05 12.09
CA ALA A 99 -7.18 -8.22 11.00
C ALA A 99 -6.62 -6.88 10.51
N VAL A 100 -5.41 -6.93 9.95
CA VAL A 100 -4.75 -5.78 9.32
C VAL A 100 -4.39 -6.15 7.87
N LEU A 101 -4.65 -5.22 6.96
CA LEU A 101 -4.21 -5.28 5.57
C LEU A 101 -3.14 -4.21 5.35
N VAL A 102 -1.95 -4.62 4.93
CA VAL A 102 -0.81 -3.71 4.70
C VAL A 102 -0.67 -3.43 3.20
N ALA A 103 -1.03 -2.21 2.78
CA ALA A 103 -1.02 -1.72 1.40
C ALA A 103 -0.18 -0.43 1.27
N VAL A 104 1.01 -0.41 1.89
CA VAL A 104 1.90 0.77 1.96
C VAL A 104 2.85 0.94 0.77
N GLY A 105 2.65 0.15 -0.30
CA GLY A 105 3.44 0.20 -1.52
C GLY A 105 4.06 -1.13 -1.91
N ARG A 106 4.79 -1.12 -3.03
CA ARG A 106 5.48 -2.27 -3.60
C ARG A 106 6.96 -1.94 -3.79
N VAL A 107 7.80 -2.97 -3.69
CA VAL A 107 9.25 -2.88 -3.91
C VAL A 107 9.61 -3.91 -4.97
N ALA A 108 10.49 -3.52 -5.90
CA ALA A 108 10.98 -4.44 -6.92
C ALA A 108 11.76 -5.59 -6.29
N ASN A 109 11.54 -6.81 -6.76
CA ASN A 109 12.28 -7.97 -6.31
C ASN A 109 13.56 -8.12 -7.15
N THR A 110 14.67 -7.59 -6.64
CA THR A 110 15.96 -7.55 -7.37
C THR A 110 17.02 -8.49 -6.80
N ARG A 111 16.73 -9.18 -5.69
CA ARG A 111 17.71 -10.04 -4.99
C ARG A 111 17.60 -11.49 -5.44
N GLY A 112 18.73 -12.19 -5.45
CA GLY A 112 18.78 -13.64 -5.74
C GLY A 112 18.75 -13.99 -7.24
N TYR A 113 18.87 -12.99 -8.12
CA TYR A 113 18.92 -13.16 -9.57
C TYR A 113 20.33 -12.97 -10.17
N GLY A 114 21.36 -12.86 -9.33
CA GLY A 114 22.75 -12.71 -9.77
C GLY A 114 23.14 -11.33 -10.30
N LEU A 115 22.29 -10.31 -10.10
CA LEU A 115 22.55 -8.93 -10.55
C LEU A 115 23.84 -8.39 -9.95
N GLU A 116 24.12 -8.70 -8.69
CA GLU A 116 25.33 -8.28 -7.97
C GLU A 116 26.59 -8.92 -8.59
N ALA A 117 26.52 -10.21 -8.97
CA ALA A 117 27.63 -10.91 -9.61
C ALA A 117 27.90 -10.40 -11.03
N LEU A 118 26.85 -9.94 -11.72
CA LEU A 118 26.93 -9.31 -13.04
C LEU A 118 27.27 -7.81 -12.94
N GLY A 119 27.35 -7.22 -11.75
CA GLY A 119 27.57 -5.78 -11.58
C GLY A 119 26.44 -4.92 -12.16
N ILE A 120 25.23 -5.46 -12.32
CA ILE A 120 24.06 -4.72 -12.82
C ILE A 120 23.50 -3.86 -11.67
N PRO A 121 23.50 -2.52 -11.80
CA PRO A 121 22.97 -1.63 -10.77
C PRO A 121 21.47 -1.85 -10.57
N ALA A 122 21.06 -1.99 -9.30
CA ALA A 122 19.67 -2.14 -8.92
C ALA A 122 19.40 -1.45 -7.58
N ALA A 123 19.13 -0.14 -7.61
CA ALA A 123 18.81 0.63 -6.40
C ALA A 123 17.39 0.32 -5.91
N ARG A 124 16.38 1.01 -6.46
CA ARG A 124 14.95 0.71 -6.18
C ARG A 124 14.33 -0.17 -7.27
N THR A 125 14.88 -0.09 -8.47
CA THR A 125 14.58 -0.85 -9.69
C THR A 125 15.91 -1.17 -10.37
N ILE A 126 15.91 -2.11 -11.31
CA ILE A 126 17.04 -2.39 -12.19
C ILE A 126 17.24 -1.17 -13.09
N GLU A 127 18.48 -0.67 -13.16
CA GLU A 127 18.81 0.42 -14.07
C GLU A 127 18.75 -0.06 -15.52
N THR A 128 17.96 0.64 -16.32
CA THR A 128 17.82 0.38 -17.75
C THR A 128 17.84 1.67 -18.55
N ASN A 129 18.18 1.57 -19.83
CA ASN A 129 18.02 2.66 -20.79
C ASN A 129 16.58 2.75 -21.32
N ALA A 130 16.31 3.69 -22.25
CA ALA A 130 15.00 3.87 -22.86
C ALA A 130 14.47 2.65 -23.65
N TYR A 131 15.33 1.68 -23.95
CA TYR A 131 15.00 0.41 -24.60
C TYR A 131 14.92 -0.76 -23.62
N LEU A 132 14.85 -0.47 -22.31
CA LEU A 132 14.78 -1.47 -21.24
C LEU A 132 16.02 -2.38 -21.14
N GLN A 133 17.13 -1.97 -21.74
CA GLN A 133 18.41 -2.69 -21.70
C GLN A 133 19.20 -2.32 -20.43
N THR A 134 19.83 -3.33 -19.83
CA THR A 134 20.83 -3.13 -18.78
C THR A 134 22.17 -2.70 -19.37
N LEU A 135 23.24 -2.68 -18.57
CA LEU A 135 24.61 -2.46 -19.06
C LEU A 135 25.08 -3.54 -20.05
N TYR A 136 24.41 -4.70 -20.09
CA TYR A 136 24.64 -5.74 -21.08
C TYR A 136 23.58 -5.69 -22.18
N PRO A 137 23.97 -5.62 -23.46
CA PRO A 137 23.04 -5.42 -24.58
C PRO A 137 22.10 -6.61 -24.83
N ASN A 138 22.38 -7.76 -24.21
CA ASN A 138 21.57 -8.99 -24.28
C ASN A 138 20.75 -9.25 -23.01
N ILE A 139 20.77 -8.36 -22.01
CA ILE A 139 20.00 -8.49 -20.77
C ILE A 139 19.07 -7.28 -20.63
N TYR A 140 17.78 -7.55 -20.50
CA TYR A 140 16.71 -6.56 -20.43
C TYR A 140 15.91 -6.74 -19.15
N ALA A 141 15.27 -5.67 -18.67
CA ALA A 141 14.36 -5.71 -17.54
C ALA A 141 13.11 -4.90 -17.86
N ALA A 142 11.92 -5.46 -17.58
CA ALA A 142 10.64 -4.84 -17.92
C ALA A 142 9.63 -4.93 -16.77
N GLY A 143 8.63 -4.05 -16.79
CA GLY A 143 7.59 -3.95 -15.76
C GLY A 143 8.08 -3.35 -14.44
N ASP A 144 7.44 -3.71 -13.33
CA ASP A 144 7.68 -3.15 -12.00
C ASP A 144 9.16 -3.15 -11.57
N VAL A 145 9.95 -4.09 -12.08
CA VAL A 145 11.38 -4.24 -11.74
C VAL A 145 12.27 -3.22 -12.44
N ALA A 146 11.84 -2.66 -13.58
CA ALA A 146 12.54 -1.61 -14.32
C ALA A 146 12.03 -0.21 -13.96
N GLY A 147 10.73 -0.11 -13.63
CA GLY A 147 10.09 1.16 -13.31
C GLY A 147 9.97 2.09 -14.52
N PRO A 148 9.66 3.38 -14.31
CA PRO A 148 9.30 3.99 -13.02
C PRO A 148 7.85 3.65 -12.59
N TYR A 149 7.04 3.09 -13.49
CA TYR A 149 5.64 2.77 -13.26
C TYR A 149 5.45 1.30 -12.88
N GLN A 150 4.48 1.05 -12.00
CA GLN A 150 4.13 -0.29 -11.51
C GLN A 150 2.71 -0.63 -11.95
N PHE A 151 2.49 -0.62 -13.25
CA PHE A 151 1.19 -0.88 -13.87
C PHE A 151 1.31 -2.00 -14.90
N THR A 152 0.29 -2.86 -14.96
CA THR A 152 0.24 -3.98 -15.90
C THR A 152 0.31 -3.52 -17.35
N HIS A 153 -0.32 -2.40 -17.71
CA HIS A 153 -0.26 -1.88 -19.08
C HIS A 153 1.13 -1.34 -19.43
N THR A 154 1.85 -0.69 -18.50
CA THR A 154 3.24 -0.30 -18.73
C THR A 154 4.15 -1.51 -18.85
N ALA A 155 3.92 -2.57 -18.09
CA ALA A 155 4.73 -3.79 -18.17
C ALA A 155 4.58 -4.56 -19.49
N ALA A 156 3.46 -4.35 -20.21
CA ALA A 156 3.16 -5.04 -21.46
C ALA A 156 3.70 -4.32 -22.71
N HIS A 157 4.17 -3.08 -22.57
CA HIS A 157 4.64 -2.21 -23.65
C HIS A 157 6.10 -1.82 -23.46
#